data_AF-A0A7N2KMQ6-F1
#
_entry.id   AF-A0A7N2KMQ6-F1
#
_cell.length_a   1.000
_cell.length_b   1.000
_cell.length_c   1.000
_cell.angle_alpha   90.00
_cell.angle_beta   90.00
_cell.angle_gamma   90.00
#
_symmetry.space_group_name_H-M   'P 1'
#
loop_
_entity.id
_entity.type
_entity.pdbx_description
1 polymer ?
#
loop_
_entity_poly.entity_id
_entity_poly.type
_entity_poly.pdbx_seq_one_letter_code
_entity_poly.pdbx_strand_id
1 'polypeptide(L)'
;MQLLPWGGKLTSESLKFFSPIVLWTRFSPSQDRFDILYSAFMDYYKAWFELIKPAVGETDASQIMSNREAQHRYLTWRAEKDPGHGMLTKLIGERSSKELLRNFLFNGINELGSRTFLDYFPEYRCEDGTINEKRSIIGKSFENRPWDTRGEFIGKISN
;
A
#
# COMPACT_ATOMS: atom_id res chain seq x y z
N MET A 1 13.83 20.35 -10.99
CA MET A 1 14.06 18.94 -11.37
C MET A 1 13.70 18.07 -10.17
N GLN A 2 12.86 17.05 -10.32
CA GLN A 2 12.49 16.16 -9.21
C GLN A 2 13.60 15.13 -8.98
N LEU A 3 14.06 14.97 -7.74
CA LEU A 3 15.18 14.06 -7.41
C LEU A 3 14.83 12.58 -7.60
N LEU A 4 13.60 12.20 -7.28
CA LEU A 4 13.03 10.87 -7.49
C LEU A 4 11.78 11.00 -8.37
N PRO A 5 11.89 10.81 -9.70
CA PRO A 5 10.78 11.02 -10.62
C PRO A 5 9.72 9.93 -10.48
N TRP A 6 8.51 10.22 -10.94
CA TRP A 6 7.41 9.26 -10.95
C TRP A 6 7.75 7.97 -11.72
N GLY A 7 7.46 6.81 -11.12
CA GLY A 7 7.85 5.49 -11.65
C GLY A 7 7.01 4.95 -12.82
N GLY A 8 6.13 5.76 -13.41
CA GLY A 8 5.20 5.36 -14.46
C GLY A 8 3.97 4.61 -13.91
N LYS A 9 3.29 3.84 -14.77
CA LYS A 9 2.04 3.16 -14.39
C LYS A 9 2.19 2.21 -13.21
N LEU A 10 1.17 2.19 -12.36
CA LEU A 10 1.02 1.28 -11.21
C LEU A 10 -0.41 0.70 -11.13
N THR A 11 -0.59 -0.33 -10.29
CA THR A 11 -1.91 -0.90 -9.97
C THR A 11 -2.85 0.21 -9.47
N SER A 12 -3.94 0.46 -10.19
CA SER A 12 -4.83 1.61 -9.91
C SER A 12 -5.41 1.57 -8.50
N GLU A 13 -5.77 0.37 -8.02
CA GLU A 13 -6.31 0.14 -6.69
C GLU A 13 -5.31 0.48 -5.56
N SER A 14 -4.00 0.46 -5.84
CA SER A 14 -2.98 0.82 -4.85
C SER A 14 -2.99 2.31 -4.49
N LEU A 15 -3.49 3.18 -5.38
CA LEU A 15 -3.61 4.62 -5.07
C LEU A 15 -4.57 4.89 -3.91
N LYS A 16 -5.55 4.01 -3.64
CA LYS A 16 -6.46 4.13 -2.49
C LYS A 16 -5.73 4.18 -1.14
N PHE A 17 -4.47 3.72 -1.11
CA PHE A 17 -3.63 3.65 0.09
C PHE A 17 -2.43 4.59 0.06
N PHE A 18 -2.30 5.43 -0.97
CA PHE A 18 -1.18 6.35 -1.12
C PHE A 18 -1.58 7.77 -0.73
N SER A 19 -0.68 8.46 -0.03
CA SER A 19 -0.82 9.87 0.28
C SER A 19 -0.34 10.76 -0.88
N PRO A 20 -0.71 12.05 -0.91
CA PRO A 20 -0.26 12.99 -1.93
C PRO A 20 1.25 13.20 -1.98
N ILE A 21 2.00 12.78 -0.95
CA ILE A 21 3.46 12.86 -0.87
C ILE A 21 4.14 11.51 -1.16
N VAL A 22 3.44 10.49 -1.66
CA VAL A 22 4.07 9.20 -1.97
C VAL A 22 5.25 9.34 -2.94
N LEU A 23 6.34 8.60 -2.64
CA LEU A 23 7.50 8.42 -3.53
C LEU A 23 7.40 7.08 -4.26
N TRP A 24 6.68 7.07 -5.38
CA TRP A 24 6.68 5.95 -6.32
C TRP A 24 7.64 6.28 -7.45
N THR A 25 8.74 5.54 -7.55
CA THR A 25 9.84 5.82 -8.48
C THR A 25 10.48 4.54 -9.00
N ARG A 26 11.12 4.64 -10.17
CA ARG A 26 12.02 3.63 -10.74
C ARG A 26 13.24 4.36 -11.28
N PHE A 27 14.44 3.87 -10.98
CA PHE A 27 15.69 4.47 -11.45
C PHE A 27 16.75 3.39 -11.64
N SER A 28 17.72 3.67 -12.51
CA SER A 28 18.90 2.82 -12.67
C SER A 28 19.81 2.94 -11.44
N PRO A 29 20.36 1.82 -10.91
CA PRO A 29 21.27 1.83 -9.78
C PRO A 29 22.49 2.73 -9.99
N SER A 30 22.78 3.59 -9.02
CA SER A 30 24.01 4.39 -8.91
C SER A 30 24.13 4.90 -7.48
N GLN A 31 25.36 5.21 -7.04
CA GLN A 31 25.60 5.67 -5.67
C GLN A 31 24.79 6.92 -5.36
N ASP A 32 24.83 7.94 -6.23
CA ASP A 32 24.07 9.17 -6.07
C ASP A 32 22.56 8.92 -5.88
N ARG A 33 21.99 7.94 -6.60
CA ARG A 33 20.58 7.58 -6.46
C ARG A 33 20.28 6.91 -5.12
N PHE A 34 21.19 6.09 -4.62
CA PHE A 34 21.05 5.48 -3.30
C PHE A 34 21.19 6.50 -2.17
N ASP A 35 22.09 7.47 -2.31
CA ASP A 35 22.25 8.56 -1.32
C ASP A 35 21.01 9.46 -1.25
N ILE A 36 20.41 9.77 -2.42
CA ILE A 36 19.12 10.47 -2.50
C ILE A 36 18.01 9.65 -1.85
N LEU A 37 17.92 8.34 -2.16
CA LEU A 37 16.91 7.47 -1.57
C LEU A 37 17.04 7.38 -0.04
N TYR A 38 18.27 7.24 0.46
CA TYR A 38 18.54 7.19 1.90
C TYR A 38 18.13 8.49 2.58
N SER A 39 18.50 9.63 2.00
CA SER A 39 18.11 10.95 2.53
C SER A 39 16.59 11.10 2.57
N ALA A 40 15.90 10.75 1.48
CA ALA A 40 14.43 10.78 1.41
C ALA A 40 13.78 9.86 2.45
N PHE A 41 14.31 8.64 2.64
CA PHE A 41 13.83 7.73 3.68
C PHE A 41 13.94 8.35 5.08
N MET A 42 15.11 8.90 5.42
CA MET A 42 15.34 9.52 6.73
C MET A 42 14.41 10.70 6.98
N ASP A 43 14.18 11.55 5.96
CA ASP A 43 13.29 12.69 6.08
C ASP A 43 11.82 12.28 6.20
N TYR A 44 11.36 11.28 5.45
CA TYR A 44 10.01 10.74 5.59
C TYR A 44 9.77 10.13 6.97
N TYR A 45 10.76 9.41 7.49
CA TYR A 45 10.66 8.80 8.82
C TYR A 45 10.65 9.85 9.93
N LYS A 46 11.48 10.89 9.83
CA LYS A 46 11.45 12.04 10.75
C LYS A 46 10.09 12.77 10.69
N ALA A 47 9.56 13.02 9.51
CA ALA A 47 8.25 13.65 9.35
C ALA A 47 7.14 12.81 10.00
N TRP A 48 7.17 11.49 9.81
CA TRP A 48 6.24 10.57 10.49
C TRP A 48 6.39 10.62 12.02
N PHE A 49 7.62 10.70 12.54
CA PHE A 49 7.87 10.86 13.97
C PHE A 49 7.28 12.16 14.53
N GLU A 50 7.43 13.28 13.82
CA GLU A 50 6.84 14.56 14.21
C GLU A 50 5.30 14.57 14.13
N LEU A 51 4.69 13.71 13.31
CA LEU A 51 3.23 13.51 13.30
C LEU A 51 2.74 12.71 14.52
N ILE A 52 3.51 11.70 14.95
CA ILE A 52 3.12 10.83 16.07
C ILE A 52 3.40 11.46 17.42
N LYS A 53 4.48 12.24 17.54
CA LYS A 53 4.89 12.86 18.80
C LYS A 53 3.77 13.65 19.51
N PRO A 54 2.95 14.47 18.82
CA PRO A 54 1.81 15.15 19.45
C PRO A 54 0.49 14.35 19.39
N ALA A 55 0.47 13.15 18.80
CA ALA A 55 -0.76 12.39 18.62
C ALA A 55 -1.33 11.94 19.97
N VAL A 56 -2.59 12.28 20.22
CA VAL A 56 -3.34 11.86 21.41
C VAL A 56 -4.16 10.61 21.09
N GLY A 57 -4.34 9.74 22.07
CA GLY A 57 -5.19 8.56 21.92
C GLY A 57 -6.64 8.97 21.71
N GLU A 58 -7.29 8.38 20.70
CA GLU A 58 -8.73 8.54 20.49
C GLU A 58 -9.50 7.89 21.65
N THR A 59 -10.58 8.55 22.10
CA THR A 59 -11.45 8.08 23.17
C THR A 59 -12.85 7.73 22.70
N ASP A 60 -13.27 8.25 21.54
CA ASP A 60 -14.55 7.92 20.96
C ASP A 60 -14.56 6.48 20.42
N ALA A 61 -15.45 5.65 20.96
CA ALA A 61 -15.53 4.24 20.61
C ALA A 61 -15.86 4.02 19.12
N SER A 62 -16.68 4.89 18.51
CA SER A 62 -17.04 4.77 17.11
C SER A 62 -15.88 5.09 16.18
N GLN A 63 -15.09 6.10 16.52
CA GLN A 63 -13.87 6.48 15.80
C GLN A 63 -12.78 5.43 15.97
N ILE A 64 -12.61 4.85 17.17
CA ILE A 64 -11.69 3.72 17.40
C ILE A 64 -12.07 2.53 16.51
N MET A 65 -13.37 2.17 16.45
CA MET A 65 -13.85 1.10 15.57
C MET A 65 -13.58 1.42 14.10
N SER A 66 -13.80 2.66 13.66
CA SER A 66 -13.50 3.09 12.29
C SER A 66 -12.01 3.00 11.97
N ASN A 67 -11.14 3.46 12.87
CA ASN A 67 -9.69 3.39 12.72
C ASN A 67 -9.21 1.94 12.62
N ARG A 68 -9.74 1.06 13.48
CA ARG A 68 -9.45 -0.37 13.49
C ARG A 68 -9.87 -1.04 12.18
N GLU A 69 -11.06 -0.74 11.70
CA GLU A 69 -11.58 -1.25 10.43
C GLU A 69 -10.75 -0.77 9.23
N ALA A 70 -10.35 0.50 9.22
CA ALA A 70 -9.50 1.07 8.18
C ALA A 70 -8.11 0.40 8.14
N GLN A 71 -7.51 0.17 9.32
CA GLN A 71 -6.24 -0.54 9.43
C GLN A 71 -6.39 -2.00 8.99
N HIS A 72 -7.42 -2.70 9.45
CA HIS A 72 -7.70 -4.07 9.05
C HIS A 72 -7.85 -4.19 7.52
N ARG A 73 -8.67 -3.33 6.90
CA ARG A 73 -8.82 -3.26 5.43
C ARG A 73 -7.50 -3.10 4.69
N TYR A 74 -6.61 -2.24 5.18
CA TYR A 74 -5.28 -2.03 4.58
C TYR A 74 -4.40 -3.28 4.69
N LEU A 75 -4.36 -3.93 5.86
CA LEU A 75 -3.59 -5.14 6.07
C LEU A 75 -4.11 -6.30 5.19
N THR A 76 -5.44 -6.47 5.14
CA THR A 76 -6.09 -7.48 4.28
C THR A 76 -5.73 -7.26 2.81
N TRP A 77 -5.73 -6.00 2.33
CA TRP A 77 -5.31 -5.68 0.97
C TRP A 77 -3.86 -6.09 0.69
N ARG A 78 -2.93 -5.69 1.57
CA ARG A 78 -1.50 -5.94 1.39
C ARG A 78 -1.20 -7.43 1.44
N ALA A 79 -1.74 -8.16 2.41
CA ALA A 79 -1.49 -9.61 2.54
C ALA A 79 -2.07 -10.46 1.40
N GLU A 80 -2.98 -9.92 0.60
CA GLU A 80 -3.49 -10.60 -0.60
C GLU A 80 -2.76 -10.15 -1.87
N LYS A 81 -2.52 -8.85 -2.05
CA LYS A 81 -2.14 -8.25 -3.35
C LYS A 81 -0.74 -7.62 -3.41
N ASP A 82 0.06 -7.68 -2.34
CA ASP A 82 1.40 -7.09 -2.33
C ASP A 82 2.30 -7.70 -3.43
N PRO A 83 3.06 -6.87 -4.18
CA PRO A 83 3.88 -7.36 -5.27
C PRO A 83 5.01 -8.30 -4.88
N GLY A 84 5.46 -8.27 -3.63
CA GLY A 84 6.57 -9.06 -3.11
C GLY A 84 6.26 -10.54 -2.87
N HIS A 85 4.99 -10.94 -2.84
CA HIS A 85 4.58 -12.33 -2.51
C HIS A 85 5.25 -13.37 -3.42
N GLY A 86 5.25 -13.12 -4.73
CA GLY A 86 5.83 -14.06 -5.70
C GLY A 86 7.33 -14.27 -5.51
N MET A 87 8.05 -13.25 -5.02
CA MET A 87 9.47 -13.38 -4.69
C MET A 87 9.65 -14.19 -3.40
N LEU A 88 8.89 -13.89 -2.35
CA LEU A 88 8.96 -14.62 -1.08
C LEU A 88 8.63 -16.11 -1.26
N THR A 89 7.56 -16.43 -1.99
CA THR A 89 7.18 -17.81 -2.27
C THR A 89 8.28 -18.58 -3.02
N LYS A 90 9.00 -17.93 -3.93
CA LYS A 90 10.16 -18.54 -4.62
C LYS A 90 11.36 -18.78 -3.69
N LEU A 91 11.57 -17.92 -2.69
CA LEU A 91 12.72 -18.00 -1.78
C LEU A 91 12.50 -18.99 -0.64
N ILE A 92 11.31 -19.00 -0.03
CA ILE A 92 11.04 -19.73 1.22
C ILE A 92 9.88 -20.74 1.13
N GLY A 93 9.32 -20.92 -0.06
CA GLY A 93 8.17 -21.79 -0.29
C GLY A 93 6.83 -21.17 0.11
N GLU A 94 5.74 -21.75 -0.39
CA GLU A 94 4.39 -21.19 -0.24
C GLU A 94 3.93 -21.11 1.23
N ARG A 95 4.11 -22.20 2.00
CA ARG A 95 3.70 -22.24 3.41
C ARG A 95 4.39 -21.17 4.24
N SER A 96 5.72 -21.12 4.20
CA SER A 96 6.52 -20.16 4.97
C SER A 96 6.26 -18.72 4.52
N SER A 97 6.04 -18.50 3.22
CA SER A 97 5.67 -17.19 2.67
C SER A 97 4.32 -16.72 3.23
N LYS A 98 3.29 -17.59 3.22
CA LYS A 98 1.98 -17.29 3.81
C LYS A 98 2.07 -17.00 5.31
N GLU A 99 2.84 -17.79 6.06
CA GLU A 99 3.07 -17.57 7.49
C GLU A 99 3.78 -16.22 7.75
N LEU A 100 4.86 -15.91 7.01
CA LEU A 100 5.59 -14.65 7.11
C LEU A 100 4.69 -13.44 6.81
N LEU A 101 3.86 -13.53 5.77
CA LEU A 101 2.97 -12.45 5.37
C LEU A 101 1.92 -12.17 6.45
N ARG A 102 1.24 -13.21 6.93
CA ARG A 102 0.12 -13.07 7.87
C ARG A 102 0.59 -12.77 9.29
N ASN A 103 1.65 -13.40 9.75
CA ASN A 103 2.03 -13.37 11.16
C ASN A 103 3.09 -12.31 11.47
N PHE A 104 3.83 -11.82 10.46
CA PHE A 104 4.91 -10.86 10.65
C PHE A 104 4.70 -9.57 9.83
N LEU A 105 4.71 -9.65 8.49
CA LEU A 105 4.67 -8.44 7.65
C LEU A 105 3.36 -7.66 7.78
N PHE A 106 2.25 -8.38 7.86
CA PHE A 106 0.91 -7.83 7.99
C PHE A 106 0.20 -8.43 9.21
N ASN A 107 0.92 -8.53 10.32
CA ASN A 107 0.36 -8.91 11.62
C ASN A 107 -0.83 -7.99 11.98
N GLY A 108 -1.91 -8.56 12.51
CA GLY A 108 -3.15 -7.84 12.83
C GLY A 108 -4.35 -8.26 11.99
N ILE A 109 -4.18 -9.03 10.90
CA ILE A 109 -5.31 -9.45 10.04
C ILE A 109 -6.28 -10.36 10.78
N ASN A 110 -5.81 -11.23 11.66
CA ASN A 110 -6.71 -12.14 12.38
C ASN A 110 -7.26 -11.50 13.67
N GLU A 111 -6.62 -10.43 14.13
CA GLU A 111 -6.86 -9.79 15.43
C GLU A 111 -7.73 -8.54 15.30
N LEU A 112 -7.55 -7.74 14.25
CA LEU A 112 -8.20 -6.44 14.09
C LEU A 112 -9.62 -6.55 13.52
N GLY A 113 -9.98 -7.63 12.82
CA GLY A 113 -11.32 -7.80 12.28
C GLY A 113 -11.59 -9.22 11.78
N SER A 114 -12.83 -9.46 11.35
CA SER A 114 -13.28 -10.77 10.83
C SER A 114 -13.67 -10.73 9.34
N ARG A 115 -13.67 -9.54 8.73
CA ARG A 115 -13.99 -9.39 7.30
C ARG A 115 -12.90 -9.99 6.43
N THR A 116 -13.32 -10.70 5.39
CA THR A 116 -12.43 -11.29 4.39
C THR A 116 -12.00 -10.27 3.34
N PHE A 117 -11.05 -10.63 2.49
CA PHE A 117 -10.65 -9.80 1.35
C PHE A 117 -11.82 -9.44 0.44
N LEU A 118 -12.71 -10.41 0.15
CA LEU A 118 -13.87 -10.18 -0.72
C LEU A 118 -14.99 -9.37 -0.06
N ASP A 119 -14.99 -9.22 1.27
CA ASP A 119 -15.90 -8.31 1.96
C ASP A 119 -15.48 -6.84 1.77
N TYR A 120 -14.17 -6.58 1.64
CA TYR A 120 -13.63 -5.24 1.39
C TYR A 120 -13.48 -4.86 -0.08
N PHE A 121 -13.23 -5.86 -0.92
CA PHE A 121 -12.91 -5.71 -2.34
C PHE A 121 -13.72 -6.71 -3.17
N PRO A 122 -15.06 -6.60 -3.17
CA PRO A 122 -15.94 -7.52 -3.88
C PRO A 122 -15.69 -7.55 -5.38
N GLU A 123 -15.09 -6.51 -5.96
CA GLU A 123 -14.69 -6.44 -7.38
C GLU A 123 -13.69 -7.54 -7.79
N TYR A 124 -13.05 -8.21 -6.84
CA TYR A 124 -12.14 -9.34 -7.07
C TYR A 124 -12.81 -10.71 -7.03
N ARG A 125 -14.14 -10.80 -6.83
CA ARG A 125 -14.83 -12.09 -6.75
C ARG A 125 -14.95 -12.73 -8.14
N CYS A 126 -14.46 -13.96 -8.28
CA CYS A 126 -14.72 -14.82 -9.44
C CYS A 126 -16.11 -15.46 -9.38
N GLU A 127 -16.61 -15.99 -10.50
CA GLU A 127 -17.93 -16.66 -10.58
C GLU A 127 -18.04 -17.86 -9.63
N ASP A 128 -16.94 -18.56 -9.39
CA ASP A 128 -16.85 -19.69 -8.44
C ASP A 128 -16.71 -19.26 -6.97
N GLY A 129 -16.76 -17.95 -6.70
CA GLY A 129 -16.63 -17.38 -5.36
C GLY A 129 -15.19 -17.20 -4.87
N THR A 130 -14.18 -17.58 -5.65
CA THR A 130 -12.76 -17.43 -5.29
C THR A 130 -12.27 -15.99 -5.53
N ILE A 131 -11.05 -15.69 -5.04
CA ILE A 131 -10.38 -14.41 -5.27
C ILE A 131 -9.69 -14.45 -6.63
N ASN A 132 -9.97 -13.47 -7.49
CA ASN A 132 -9.31 -13.30 -8.77
C ASN A 132 -7.79 -13.16 -8.59
N GLU A 133 -7.01 -14.02 -9.23
CA GLU A 133 -5.55 -14.04 -9.13
C GLU A 133 -4.88 -12.78 -9.68
N LYS A 134 -5.56 -12.02 -10.56
CA LYS A 134 -5.04 -10.75 -11.06
C LYS A 134 -4.76 -9.81 -9.89
N ARG A 135 -3.63 -9.09 -9.98
CA ARG A 135 -3.27 -8.06 -9.00
C ARG A 135 -4.21 -6.86 -9.06
N SER A 136 -4.72 -6.57 -10.25
CA SER A 136 -5.53 -5.39 -10.53
C SER A 136 -6.70 -5.81 -11.42
N ILE A 137 -7.91 -5.40 -11.05
CA ILE A 137 -9.12 -5.59 -11.85
C ILE A 137 -9.23 -4.44 -12.86
N ILE A 138 -8.88 -3.21 -12.43
CA ILE A 138 -8.89 -2.01 -13.28
C ILE A 138 -7.70 -2.01 -14.26
N GLY A 139 -6.58 -2.62 -13.85
CA GLY A 139 -5.31 -2.57 -14.57
C GLY A 139 -4.40 -1.45 -14.09
N LYS A 140 -3.25 -1.31 -14.76
CA LYS A 140 -2.25 -0.29 -14.41
C LYS A 140 -2.58 1.04 -15.08
N SER A 141 -2.67 2.10 -14.30
CA SER A 141 -2.93 3.47 -14.76
C SER A 141 -1.91 4.47 -14.17
N PHE A 142 -2.14 5.76 -14.40
CA PHE A 142 -1.36 6.88 -13.86
C PHE A 142 0.09 6.88 -14.35
N GLU A 143 0.27 7.03 -15.67
CA GLU A 143 1.59 7.22 -16.29
C GLU A 143 2.32 8.44 -15.69
N ASN A 144 1.57 9.48 -15.31
CA ASN A 144 2.06 10.66 -14.62
C ASN A 144 1.55 10.69 -13.17
N ARG A 145 2.25 11.45 -12.31
CA ARG A 145 1.85 11.65 -10.90
C ARG A 145 0.41 12.19 -10.85
N PRO A 146 -0.50 11.54 -10.10
CA PRO A 146 -1.90 11.94 -10.06
C PRO A 146 -2.22 13.03 -9.03
N TRP A 147 -1.21 13.72 -8.50
CA TRP A 147 -1.35 14.87 -7.62
C TRP A 147 -0.57 16.05 -8.16
N ASP A 148 -1.13 17.25 -8.02
CA ASP A 148 -0.45 18.50 -8.34
C ASP A 148 0.59 18.89 -7.27
N THR A 149 1.21 20.07 -7.42
CA THR A 149 2.20 20.57 -6.46
C THR A 149 1.62 20.98 -5.11
N ARG A 150 0.30 21.13 -4.99
CA ARG A 150 -0.42 21.41 -3.75
C ARG A 150 -0.91 20.14 -3.06
N GLY A 151 -0.75 18.98 -3.70
CA GLY A 151 -1.24 17.70 -3.20
C GLY A 151 -2.71 17.44 -3.55
N GLU A 152 -3.30 18.22 -4.45
CA GLU A 152 -4.66 18.01 -4.94
C GLU A 152 -4.66 16.88 -5.98
N PHE A 153 -5.60 15.95 -5.86
CA PHE A 153 -5.70 14.82 -6.80
C PHE A 153 -6.23 15.31 -8.16
N ILE A 154 -5.45 15.08 -9.20
CA ILE A 154 -5.74 15.47 -10.60
C ILE A 154 -5.77 14.25 -11.54
N GLY A 155 -5.69 13.04 -11.00
CA GLY A 155 -5.70 11.80 -11.77
C GLY A 155 -7.01 11.62 -12.54
N LYS A 156 -6.92 11.45 -13.87
CA LYS A 156 -8.05 11.01 -14.69
C LYS A 156 -8.11 9.49 -14.65
N ILE A 157 -9.21 8.95 -14.13
CA ILE A 157 -9.53 7.54 -14.35
C ILE A 157 -10.00 7.45 -15.80
N SER A 158 -9.19 6.88 -16.68
CA SER A 158 -9.67 6.51 -18.00
C SER A 158 -10.76 5.45 -17.81
N ASN A 159 -12.01 5.79 -18.12
CA ASN A 159 -13.09 4.81 -18.23
C ASN A 159 -12.80 3.82 -19.36
#